data_AF-A0A3E0WHI3-F1
#
_entry.id   AF-A0A3E0WHI3-F1
#
_cell.length_a   1.000
_cell.length_b   1.000
_cell.length_c   1.000
_cell.angle_alpha   90.00
_cell.angle_beta   90.00
_cell.angle_gamma   90.00
#
_symmetry.space_group_name_H-M   'P 1'
#
loop_
_entity.id
_entity.type
_entity.pdbx_description
1 polymer ?
#
loop_
_entity_poly.entity_id
_entity_poly.type
_entity_poly.pdbx_seq_one_letter_code
_entity_poly.pdbx_strand_id
1 'polypeptide(L)'
;MKNQVQRFASFSLLLVSLALAACSGSSGSRDDAPDSGAERTGLVTDPPIVGALVGLVDAQGQAISKVAVTDAKGRFRVNHTEQPLSAAVHARASGGRDTQTGYDFQGLTLKAPVTGAELVLSPLSTLVVYEMLDAGLGLEQAREAVGHRLNLEAAQLLQDPAQSAPHQLASLKLTRFAAALRYQGDGFRHTAAALRLHNGDFILAVNQLSMDTSLSQTTRKRLFHLAAELEDLAAIDVEQAVPALIRAANRIAFRHALTRYLEDHHALAVGNEQVRFNIDALADALWEANARRGIPSDGPQIANLARYAIQQHALELASLEAGDFTVPASLATDPNIPPLAQVQVVDHTVALAPGEELGNDNARRIAYFYDSDLAPIYRAQQILTGVHDDALTDPVLGAPSRYWPASAWENAPA
;
A
#
# COMPACT_ATOMS: atom_id res chain seq x y z
N MET A 1 -7.32 18.02 -78.38
CA MET A 1 -7.93 19.17 -79.07
C MET A 1 -8.35 20.21 -78.04
N LYS A 2 -7.76 21.40 -78.14
CA LYS A 2 -8.26 22.75 -77.77
C LYS A 2 -8.76 23.04 -76.34
N ASN A 3 -7.83 23.64 -75.59
CA ASN A 3 -7.94 24.76 -74.64
C ASN A 3 -9.17 25.68 -74.74
N GLN A 4 -9.68 26.10 -73.57
CA GLN A 4 -9.94 27.49 -73.11
C GLN A 4 -10.13 27.40 -71.57
N VAL A 5 -9.40 28.00 -70.63
CA VAL A 5 -8.80 29.34 -70.40
C VAL A 5 -9.82 30.45 -70.04
N GLN A 6 -9.92 30.65 -68.72
CA GLN A 6 -10.07 31.90 -67.93
C GLN A 6 -11.38 32.68 -67.92
N ARG A 7 -11.83 33.00 -66.68
CA ARG A 7 -12.03 34.39 -66.22
C ARG A 7 -11.92 34.52 -64.70
N PHE A 8 -11.18 35.56 -64.30
CA PHE A 8 -10.82 36.05 -62.97
C PHE A 8 -11.89 36.98 -62.38
N ALA A 9 -12.00 37.02 -61.03
CA ALA A 9 -12.15 38.21 -60.16
C ALA A 9 -12.45 37.73 -58.72
N SER A 10 -11.48 37.64 -57.79
CA SER A 10 -10.92 38.70 -56.91
C SER A 10 -11.89 39.23 -55.84
N PHE A 11 -11.69 38.88 -54.55
CA PHE A 11 -11.34 39.82 -53.45
C PHE A 11 -11.18 39.16 -52.06
N SER A 12 -10.11 39.57 -51.36
CA SER A 12 -9.85 39.61 -49.89
C SER A 12 -9.85 38.30 -49.07
N LEU A 13 -8.72 37.76 -48.62
CA LEU A 13 -7.69 38.27 -47.67
C LEU A 13 -8.19 38.32 -46.21
N LEU A 14 -7.93 37.25 -45.45
CA LEU A 14 -7.43 37.37 -44.08
C LEU A 14 -6.57 36.16 -43.71
N LEU A 15 -5.29 36.43 -43.49
CA LEU A 15 -4.30 35.51 -42.93
C LEU A 15 -4.61 35.23 -41.45
N VAL A 16 -4.56 33.95 -41.06
CA VAL A 16 -4.00 33.56 -39.76
C VAL A 16 -3.07 32.38 -40.01
N SER A 17 -1.79 32.69 -40.13
CA SER A 17 -0.68 31.74 -40.14
C SER A 17 -0.26 31.47 -38.70
N LEU A 18 -0.60 30.28 -38.15
CA LEU A 18 0.20 29.69 -37.07
C LEU A 18 1.20 28.74 -37.72
N ALA A 19 2.47 29.18 -37.73
CA ALA A 19 3.59 28.39 -38.18
C ALA A 19 3.84 27.24 -37.22
N LEU A 20 3.61 26.01 -37.69
CA LEU A 20 4.27 24.82 -37.18
C LEU A 20 5.75 24.92 -37.56
N ALA A 21 6.55 25.52 -36.68
CA ALA A 21 7.98 25.37 -36.71
C ALA A 21 8.31 23.93 -36.29
N ALA A 22 8.46 23.06 -37.29
CA ALA A 22 9.21 21.84 -37.15
C ALA A 22 10.68 22.21 -36.88
N CYS A 23 11.04 22.32 -35.60
CA CYS A 23 12.42 22.21 -35.16
C CYS A 23 12.62 20.78 -34.64
N SER A 24 13.22 19.95 -35.49
CA SER A 24 14.04 18.83 -35.05
C SER A 24 15.13 19.39 -34.13
N GLY A 25 15.07 19.06 -32.84
CA GLY A 25 15.98 19.59 -31.85
C GLY A 25 16.25 18.57 -30.76
N SER A 26 17.38 17.88 -30.91
CA SER A 26 18.29 17.43 -29.85
C SER A 26 17.68 16.80 -28.59
N SER A 27 17.95 15.50 -28.43
CA SER A 27 18.06 14.83 -27.13
C SER A 27 18.96 15.64 -26.20
N GLY A 28 18.35 16.48 -25.36
CA GLY A 28 19.00 17.11 -24.24
C GLY A 28 19.08 16.12 -23.10
N SER A 29 20.17 15.38 -23.04
CA SER A 29 20.71 15.00 -21.74
C SER A 29 20.90 16.30 -20.97
N ARG A 30 20.02 16.57 -19.99
CA ARG A 30 20.39 17.50 -18.94
C ARG A 30 21.51 16.81 -18.19
N ASP A 31 22.73 17.24 -18.50
CA ASP A 31 23.80 17.24 -17.51
C ASP A 31 23.29 18.10 -16.36
N ASP A 32 22.63 17.47 -15.39
CA ASP A 32 22.55 18.03 -14.05
C ASP A 32 24.00 18.33 -13.66
N ALA A 33 24.29 19.60 -13.37
CA ALA A 33 25.53 19.97 -12.72
C ALA A 33 25.77 19.00 -11.56
N PRO A 34 26.99 18.50 -11.34
CA PRO A 34 27.24 17.51 -10.31
C PRO A 34 26.69 18.06 -9.00
N ASP A 35 25.64 17.41 -8.50
CA ASP A 35 25.02 17.74 -7.23
C ASP A 35 26.12 17.59 -6.19
N SER A 36 26.67 18.71 -5.71
CA SER A 36 27.90 18.73 -4.92
C SER A 36 27.69 18.24 -3.48
N GLY A 37 26.63 17.46 -3.25
CA GLY A 37 26.26 16.86 -1.98
C GLY A 37 26.89 15.49 -1.77
N ALA A 38 26.92 15.03 -0.51
CA ALA A 38 27.19 13.63 -0.25
C ALA A 38 26.02 12.76 -0.68
N GLU A 39 26.34 11.60 -1.23
CA GLU A 39 25.36 10.62 -1.67
C GLU A 39 25.05 9.61 -0.57
N ARG A 40 23.78 9.20 -0.46
CA ARG A 40 23.34 8.03 0.30
C ARG A 40 22.49 7.14 -0.61
N THR A 41 22.74 5.84 -0.52
CA THR A 41 21.95 4.81 -1.23
C THR A 41 21.22 3.93 -0.23
N GLY A 42 20.12 3.33 -0.68
CA GLY A 42 19.33 2.47 0.20
C GLY A 42 18.27 1.62 -0.49
N LEU A 43 17.51 0.96 0.36
CA LEU A 43 16.40 0.07 0.05
C LEU A 43 15.18 0.43 0.90
N VAL A 44 14.00 0.49 0.29
CA VAL A 44 12.71 0.53 0.99
C VAL A 44 12.03 -0.83 0.80
N THR A 45 11.79 -1.55 1.90
CA THR A 45 11.45 -2.98 1.86
C THR A 45 10.46 -3.41 2.95
N ASP A 46 9.45 -4.14 2.49
CA ASP A 46 8.63 -5.15 3.13
C ASP A 46 7.79 -5.86 2.05
N PRO A 47 8.27 -6.98 1.45
CA PRO A 47 9.13 -7.02 0.25
C PRO A 47 9.40 -5.69 -0.52
N PRO A 48 10.21 -5.64 -1.60
CA PRO A 48 10.59 -4.38 -2.24
C PRO A 48 9.42 -3.44 -2.59
N ILE A 49 9.50 -2.19 -2.13
CA ILE A 49 8.44 -1.17 -2.29
C ILE A 49 8.82 -0.23 -3.42
N VAL A 50 8.07 -0.27 -4.53
CA VAL A 50 8.29 0.56 -5.72
C VAL A 50 7.54 1.89 -5.64
N GLY A 51 8.12 2.97 -6.17
CA GLY A 51 7.47 4.27 -6.27
C GLY A 51 7.33 5.03 -4.94
N ALA A 52 8.04 4.62 -3.90
CA ALA A 52 8.08 5.35 -2.63
C ALA A 52 8.92 6.62 -2.77
N LEU A 53 8.44 7.72 -2.19
CA LEU A 53 9.18 8.98 -2.11
C LEU A 53 10.11 8.92 -0.90
N VAL A 54 11.41 9.10 -1.11
CA VAL A 54 12.45 8.95 -0.09
C VAL A 54 13.24 10.22 0.08
N GLY A 55 13.50 10.62 1.33
CA GLY A 55 14.36 11.75 1.66
C GLY A 55 15.01 11.60 3.03
N LEU A 56 15.97 12.47 3.31
CA LEU A 56 16.52 12.67 4.64
C LEU A 56 15.81 13.84 5.30
N VAL A 57 15.52 13.70 6.59
CA VAL A 57 14.89 14.74 7.40
C VAL A 57 15.62 14.93 8.73
N ASP A 58 15.56 16.13 9.29
CA ASP A 58 16.06 16.43 10.63
C ASP A 58 15.09 15.94 11.74
N ALA A 59 15.39 16.31 12.99
CA ALA A 59 14.58 15.95 14.16
C ALA A 59 13.17 16.57 14.13
N GLN A 60 13.03 17.70 13.45
CA GLN A 60 11.78 18.45 13.31
C GLN A 60 10.96 17.97 12.10
N GLY A 61 11.53 17.09 11.29
CA GLY A 61 10.93 16.58 10.06
C GLY A 61 11.19 17.45 8.84
N GLN A 62 12.06 18.46 8.94
CA GLN A 62 12.43 19.31 7.82
C GLN A 62 13.30 18.53 6.83
N ALA A 63 13.00 18.64 5.53
CA ALA A 63 13.78 17.99 4.50
C ALA A 63 15.20 18.58 4.40
N ILE A 64 16.21 17.70 4.37
CA ILE A 64 17.63 18.06 4.22
C ILE A 64 18.26 17.47 2.94
N SER A 65 17.52 16.63 2.22
CA SER A 65 17.89 16.11 0.90
C SER A 65 16.78 16.40 -0.10
N LYS A 66 17.12 16.35 -1.38
CA LYS A 66 16.11 16.19 -2.42
C LYS A 66 15.40 14.86 -2.30
N VAL A 67 14.19 14.78 -2.83
CA VAL A 67 13.37 13.58 -2.85
C VAL A 67 13.81 12.65 -3.98
N ALA A 68 13.99 11.37 -3.66
CA ALA A 68 14.20 10.32 -4.64
C ALA A 68 12.96 9.41 -4.71
N VAL A 69 12.83 8.68 -5.82
CA VAL A 69 11.77 7.68 -6.00
C VAL A 69 12.39 6.29 -6.05
N THR A 70 11.80 5.33 -5.36
CA THR A 70 12.29 3.95 -5.41
C THR A 70 11.99 3.26 -6.73
N ASP A 71 12.94 2.48 -7.22
CA ASP A 71 12.78 1.64 -8.40
C ASP A 71 11.97 0.36 -8.14
N ALA A 72 11.83 -0.51 -9.15
CA ALA A 72 11.11 -1.78 -9.05
C ALA A 72 11.71 -2.78 -8.03
N LYS A 73 12.93 -2.54 -7.56
CA LYS A 73 13.62 -3.32 -6.52
C LYS A 73 13.65 -2.58 -5.18
N GLY A 74 12.89 -1.48 -5.05
CA GLY A 74 12.85 -0.66 -3.84
C GLY A 74 14.10 0.17 -3.61
N ARG A 75 15.04 0.25 -4.57
CA ARG A 75 16.32 0.93 -4.40
C ARG A 75 16.18 2.42 -4.67
N PHE A 76 16.96 3.23 -3.95
CA PHE A 76 17.01 4.68 -4.13
C PHE A 76 18.42 5.25 -3.94
N ARG A 77 18.59 6.51 -4.34
CA ARG A 77 19.79 7.32 -4.17
C ARG A 77 19.37 8.76 -3.86
N VAL A 78 19.86 9.32 -2.76
CA VAL A 78 19.58 10.70 -2.34
C VAL A 78 20.89 11.47 -2.13
N ASN A 79 20.90 12.73 -2.54
CA ASN A 79 22.00 13.66 -2.33
C ASN A 79 21.62 14.67 -1.25
N HIS A 80 22.57 15.00 -0.37
CA HIS A 80 22.38 15.98 0.69
C HIS A 80 23.61 16.87 0.81
N THR A 81 23.39 18.13 1.16
CA THR A 81 24.46 19.14 1.25
C THR A 81 24.97 19.34 2.67
N GLU A 82 24.27 18.86 3.68
CA GLU A 82 24.63 19.03 5.09
C GLU A 82 25.75 18.06 5.51
N GLN A 83 26.86 18.60 6.03
CA GLN A 83 27.97 17.80 6.56
C GLN A 83 28.60 18.44 7.81
N PRO A 84 28.84 17.69 8.90
CA PRO A 84 28.40 16.31 9.14
C PRO A 84 26.89 16.24 9.42
N LEU A 85 26.25 15.11 9.10
CA LEU A 85 24.85 14.87 9.49
C LEU A 85 24.73 14.76 11.01
N SER A 86 23.75 15.47 11.58
CA SER A 86 23.39 15.33 13.00
C SER A 86 22.88 13.92 13.29
N ALA A 87 23.12 13.43 14.52
CA ALA A 87 22.61 12.13 14.98
C ALA A 87 21.06 12.04 15.01
N ALA A 88 20.38 13.18 14.97
CA ALA A 88 18.92 13.25 14.94
C ALA A 88 18.33 13.16 13.52
N VAL A 89 19.19 13.19 12.49
CA VAL A 89 18.79 12.98 11.09
C VAL A 89 18.39 11.53 10.88
N HIS A 90 17.28 11.32 10.18
CA HIS A 90 16.81 10.00 9.77
C HIS A 90 16.32 10.02 8.31
N ALA A 91 16.38 8.87 7.66
CA ALA A 91 15.73 8.68 6.38
C ALA A 91 14.23 8.44 6.57
N ARG A 92 13.44 8.92 5.63
CA ARG A 92 11.99 8.80 5.58
C ARG A 92 11.56 8.33 4.19
N ALA A 93 10.66 7.36 4.13
CA ALA A 93 9.97 6.97 2.90
C ALA A 93 8.45 7.04 3.11
N SER A 94 7.72 7.54 2.11
CA SER A 94 6.25 7.61 2.12
C SER A 94 5.65 7.19 0.79
N GLY A 95 4.50 6.52 0.84
CA GLY A 95 3.86 6.00 -0.37
C GLY A 95 4.61 4.82 -0.97
N GLY A 96 4.29 4.51 -2.22
CA GLY A 96 4.80 3.35 -2.92
C GLY A 96 3.99 2.07 -2.65
N ARG A 97 4.33 1.01 -3.37
CA ARG A 97 3.58 -0.24 -3.36
C ARG A 97 4.53 -1.43 -3.21
N ASP A 98 4.18 -2.38 -2.34
CA ASP A 98 4.75 -3.71 -2.42
C ASP A 98 3.99 -4.54 -3.47
N THR A 99 4.68 -4.92 -4.53
CA THR A 99 4.10 -5.71 -5.64
C THR A 99 3.95 -7.20 -5.33
N GLN A 100 4.58 -7.69 -4.25
CA GLN A 100 4.48 -9.08 -3.82
C GLN A 100 3.27 -9.32 -2.92
N THR A 101 3.03 -8.44 -1.94
CA THR A 101 1.88 -8.55 -1.02
C THR A 101 0.67 -7.70 -1.43
N GLY A 102 0.86 -6.71 -2.31
CA GLY A 102 -0.19 -5.82 -2.79
C GLY A 102 -0.49 -4.62 -1.87
N TYR A 103 0.22 -4.49 -0.73
CA TYR A 103 0.05 -3.36 0.19
C TYR A 103 0.49 -2.04 -0.45
N ASP A 104 -0.37 -1.04 -0.27
CA ASP A 104 -0.11 0.36 -0.58
C ASP A 104 0.35 1.08 0.69
N PHE A 105 1.49 1.77 0.58
CA PHE A 105 2.10 2.55 1.64
C PHE A 105 1.66 4.02 1.62
N GLN A 106 0.67 4.40 0.80
CA GLN A 106 0.02 5.70 0.91
C GLN A 106 -0.58 5.90 2.31
N GLY A 107 -0.24 7.03 2.94
CA GLY A 107 -0.59 7.34 4.33
C GLY A 107 0.29 6.64 5.38
N LEU A 108 1.25 5.81 4.96
CA LEU A 108 2.27 5.22 5.84
C LEU A 108 3.61 5.91 5.64
N THR A 109 4.44 5.90 6.68
CA THR A 109 5.79 6.44 6.65
C THR A 109 6.76 5.43 7.25
N LEU A 110 7.71 4.98 6.44
CA LEU A 110 8.84 4.17 6.90
C LEU A 110 10.01 5.08 7.26
N LYS A 111 10.79 4.68 8.26
CA LYS A 111 11.92 5.45 8.79
C LYS A 111 13.13 4.56 8.99
N ALA A 112 14.33 5.13 8.86
CA ALA A 112 15.57 4.47 9.23
C ALA A 112 16.59 5.48 9.78
N PRO A 113 17.42 5.10 10.76
CA PRO A 113 18.54 5.94 11.16
C PRO A 113 19.55 6.07 10.01
N VAL A 114 20.21 7.23 9.87
CA VAL A 114 21.25 7.41 8.84
C VAL A 114 22.58 6.85 9.32
N THR A 115 22.72 5.52 9.26
CA THR A 115 23.95 4.81 9.64
C THR A 115 24.36 3.79 8.58
N GLY A 116 25.63 3.38 8.62
CA GLY A 116 26.16 2.39 7.67
C GLY A 116 26.37 2.92 6.25
N ALA A 117 26.65 1.98 5.34
CA ALA A 117 26.89 2.26 3.92
C ALA A 117 25.58 2.30 3.12
N GLU A 118 24.63 1.45 3.47
CA GLU A 118 23.32 1.36 2.82
C GLU A 118 22.20 1.56 3.85
N LEU A 119 21.22 2.41 3.52
CA LEU A 119 20.06 2.67 4.37
C LEU A 119 18.94 1.67 4.06
N VAL A 120 18.42 0.98 5.07
CA VAL A 120 17.26 0.10 4.91
C VAL A 120 16.06 0.68 5.64
N LEU A 121 15.05 1.11 4.90
CA LEU A 121 13.78 1.58 5.42
C LEU A 121 12.78 0.44 5.37
N SER A 122 12.50 -0.14 6.53
CA SER A 122 11.55 -1.24 6.73
C SER A 122 10.64 -0.95 7.93
N PRO A 123 9.53 -1.68 8.09
CA PRO A 123 8.72 -1.63 9.31
C PRO A 123 9.55 -1.80 10.60
N LEU A 124 10.59 -2.63 10.57
CA LEU A 124 11.47 -2.88 11.73
C LEU A 124 12.39 -1.69 12.04
N SER A 125 13.07 -1.13 11.02
CA SER A 125 13.90 0.07 11.22
C SER A 125 13.06 1.26 11.69
N THR A 126 11.80 1.29 11.26
CA THR A 126 10.83 2.32 11.65
C THR A 126 10.54 2.28 13.15
N LEU A 127 10.33 1.09 13.74
CA LEU A 127 10.19 0.95 15.19
C LEU A 127 11.44 1.42 15.94
N VAL A 128 12.64 1.10 15.43
CA VAL A 128 13.91 1.56 16.02
C VAL A 128 13.95 3.09 16.06
N VAL A 129 13.56 3.76 14.96
CA VAL A 129 13.51 5.23 14.94
C VAL A 129 12.48 5.79 15.93
N TYR A 130 11.32 5.16 16.14
CA TYR A 130 10.39 5.63 17.17
C TYR A 130 10.94 5.45 18.58
N GLU A 131 11.68 4.38 18.88
CA GLU A 131 12.35 4.26 20.18
C GLU A 131 13.43 5.34 20.37
N MET A 132 14.14 5.72 19.31
CA MET A 132 15.11 6.83 19.37
C MET A 132 14.44 8.18 19.59
N LEU A 133 13.37 8.48 18.84
CA LEU A 133 12.74 9.81 18.83
C LEU A 133 11.73 10.01 19.96
N ASP A 134 10.87 9.02 20.22
CA ASP A 134 9.78 9.15 21.21
C ASP A 134 10.25 8.73 22.62
N ALA A 135 11.11 7.71 22.73
CA ALA A 135 11.64 7.25 24.03
C ALA A 135 13.03 7.82 24.36
N GLY A 136 13.65 8.56 23.44
CA GLY A 136 14.96 9.21 23.65
C GLY A 136 16.12 8.22 23.80
N LEU A 137 15.98 7.00 23.30
CA LEU A 137 17.02 5.97 23.42
C LEU A 137 18.15 6.18 22.39
N GLY A 138 19.37 5.81 22.78
CA GLY A 138 20.46 5.69 21.82
C GLY A 138 20.20 4.55 20.82
N LEU A 139 20.83 4.59 19.64
CA LEU A 139 20.60 3.62 18.56
C LEU A 139 20.68 2.15 19.02
N GLU A 140 21.76 1.77 19.71
CA GLU A 140 21.93 0.38 20.17
C GLU A 140 20.88 -0.01 21.22
N GLN A 141 20.54 0.90 22.14
CA GLN A 141 19.48 0.66 23.13
C GLN A 141 18.10 0.51 22.47
N ALA A 142 17.82 1.32 21.45
CA ALA A 142 16.59 1.23 20.67
C ALA A 142 16.50 -0.11 19.93
N ARG A 143 17.59 -0.58 19.31
CA ARG A 143 17.66 -1.89 18.66
C ARG A 143 17.44 -3.03 19.64
N GLU A 144 18.11 -3.00 20.79
CA GLU A 144 17.93 -4.01 21.83
C GLU A 144 16.50 -4.02 22.38
N ALA A 145 15.91 -2.84 22.60
CA ALA A 145 14.54 -2.72 23.08
C ALA A 145 13.53 -3.32 22.08
N VAL A 146 13.67 -3.02 20.78
CA VAL A 146 12.81 -3.60 19.72
C VAL A 146 13.07 -5.09 19.56
N GLY A 147 14.34 -5.50 19.55
CA GLY A 147 14.75 -6.90 19.38
C GLY A 147 14.21 -7.78 20.50
N HIS A 148 14.41 -7.38 21.76
CA HIS A 148 13.84 -8.07 22.92
C HIS A 148 12.31 -8.14 22.85
N ARG A 149 11.64 -7.02 22.54
CA ARG A 149 10.18 -6.94 22.49
C ARG A 149 9.59 -7.87 21.44
N LEU A 150 10.19 -7.96 20.27
CA LEU A 150 9.70 -8.79 19.16
C LEU A 150 10.31 -10.19 19.12
N ASN A 151 11.19 -10.52 20.07
CA ASN A 151 11.99 -11.74 20.08
C ASN A 151 12.79 -11.92 18.78
N LEU A 152 13.51 -10.87 18.38
CA LEU A 152 14.31 -10.78 17.17
C LEU A 152 15.77 -10.43 17.49
N GLU A 153 16.68 -10.77 16.57
CA GLU A 153 18.09 -10.39 16.70
C GLU A 153 18.26 -8.89 16.44
N ALA A 154 18.62 -8.13 17.48
CA ALA A 154 18.83 -6.67 17.39
C ALA A 154 19.82 -6.26 16.28
N ALA A 155 20.80 -7.12 15.97
CA ALA A 155 21.79 -6.91 14.93
C ALA A 155 21.18 -6.80 13.52
N GLN A 156 20.05 -7.46 13.28
CA GLN A 156 19.40 -7.58 11.97
C GLN A 156 18.27 -6.58 11.73
N LEU A 157 17.83 -5.83 12.75
CA LEU A 157 16.70 -4.88 12.64
C LEU A 157 16.88 -3.73 11.63
N LEU A 158 18.13 -3.40 11.29
CA LEU A 158 18.48 -2.36 10.30
C LEU A 158 18.95 -2.96 8.97
N GLN A 159 18.83 -4.28 8.80
CA GLN A 159 19.15 -4.97 7.57
C GLN A 159 17.86 -5.26 6.79
N ASP A 160 18.00 -5.73 5.54
CA ASP A 160 16.87 -6.17 4.73
C ASP A 160 16.16 -7.36 5.40
N PRO A 161 14.88 -7.23 5.82
CA PRO A 161 14.13 -8.31 6.46
C PRO A 161 14.07 -9.58 5.58
N ALA A 162 14.23 -9.45 4.26
CA ALA A 162 14.22 -10.59 3.34
C ALA A 162 15.40 -11.57 3.55
N GLN A 163 16.40 -11.20 4.37
CA GLN A 163 17.52 -12.07 4.74
C GLN A 163 17.22 -12.98 5.94
N SER A 164 16.10 -12.78 6.64
CA SER A 164 15.73 -13.57 7.81
C SER A 164 14.23 -13.80 7.90
N ALA A 165 13.78 -15.05 7.88
CA ALA A 165 12.36 -15.40 7.98
C ALA A 165 11.64 -14.83 9.23
N PRO A 166 12.18 -14.88 10.46
CA PRO A 166 11.58 -14.22 11.62
C PRO A 166 11.39 -12.71 11.45
N HIS A 167 12.41 -12.00 10.96
CA HIS A 167 12.37 -10.57 10.69
C HIS A 167 11.38 -10.22 9.57
N GLN A 168 11.34 -11.00 8.47
CA GLN A 168 10.36 -10.81 7.42
C GLN A 168 8.93 -11.00 7.94
N LEU A 169 8.68 -12.03 8.75
CA LEU A 169 7.35 -12.27 9.30
C LEU A 169 6.91 -11.13 10.23
N ALA A 170 7.80 -10.66 11.10
CA ALA A 170 7.52 -9.51 11.95
C ALA A 170 7.25 -8.24 11.13
N SER A 171 8.03 -7.99 10.07
CA SER A 171 7.83 -6.89 9.13
C SER A 171 6.44 -6.93 8.48
N LEU A 172 6.03 -8.10 7.97
CA LEU A 172 4.71 -8.32 7.36
C LEU A 172 3.55 -8.07 8.33
N LYS A 173 3.71 -8.46 9.62
CA LYS A 173 2.72 -8.20 10.67
C LYS A 173 2.65 -6.70 11.02
N LEU A 174 3.79 -6.02 11.07
CA LEU A 174 3.86 -4.59 11.35
C LEU A 174 3.19 -3.76 10.25
N THR A 175 3.43 -4.08 8.97
CA THR A 175 2.79 -3.40 7.85
C THR A 175 1.27 -3.55 7.90
N ARG A 176 0.76 -4.75 8.18
CA ARG A 176 -0.68 -4.99 8.34
C ARG A 176 -1.29 -4.18 9.47
N PHE A 177 -0.62 -4.14 10.60
CA PHE A 177 -1.07 -3.37 11.76
C PHE A 177 -1.07 -1.86 11.47
N ALA A 178 0.02 -1.33 10.92
CA ALA A 178 0.10 0.07 10.53
C ALA A 178 -0.94 0.43 9.45
N ALA A 179 -1.17 -0.46 8.48
CA ALA A 179 -2.15 -0.29 7.41
C ALA A 179 -3.59 -0.20 7.94
N ALA A 180 -3.95 -0.98 8.98
CA ALA A 180 -5.25 -0.89 9.63
C ALA A 180 -5.45 0.46 10.36
N LEU A 181 -4.35 1.11 10.76
CA LEU A 181 -4.32 2.38 11.48
C LEU A 181 -4.02 3.59 10.58
N ARG A 182 -3.88 3.41 9.25
CA ARG A 182 -3.35 4.43 8.33
C ARG A 182 -4.10 5.77 8.35
N TYR A 183 -5.39 5.76 8.67
CA TYR A 183 -6.22 6.98 8.70
C TYR A 183 -6.23 7.69 10.06
N GLN A 184 -5.52 7.15 11.04
CA GLN A 184 -5.40 7.71 12.39
C GLN A 184 -4.13 8.59 12.52
N GLY A 185 -3.57 9.04 11.39
CA GLY A 185 -2.32 9.78 11.35
C GLY A 185 -1.14 8.86 11.09
N ASP A 186 -0.19 8.78 12.02
CA ASP A 186 1.03 7.99 11.84
C ASP A 186 0.81 6.53 12.29
N GLY A 187 0.36 5.68 11.36
CA GLY A 187 0.02 4.28 11.63
C GLY A 187 1.13 3.49 12.32
N PHE A 188 2.38 3.64 11.89
CA PHE A 188 3.51 2.95 12.52
C PHE A 188 3.81 3.47 13.93
N ARG A 189 3.63 4.76 14.18
CA ARG A 189 3.76 5.31 15.54
C ARG A 189 2.71 4.71 16.50
N HIS A 190 1.46 4.59 16.05
CA HIS A 190 0.41 3.94 16.84
C HIS A 190 0.71 2.46 17.07
N THR A 191 1.15 1.74 16.04
CA THR A 191 1.62 0.34 16.17
C THR A 191 2.76 0.22 17.18
N ALA A 192 3.78 1.08 17.11
CA ALA A 192 4.91 1.08 18.04
C ALA A 192 4.47 1.30 19.48
N ALA A 193 3.57 2.26 19.72
CA ALA A 193 3.02 2.55 21.05
C ALA A 193 2.22 1.36 21.61
N ALA A 194 1.38 0.73 20.78
CA ALA A 194 0.58 -0.41 21.19
C ALA A 194 1.45 -1.63 21.52
N LEU A 195 2.44 -1.94 20.68
CA LEU A 195 3.38 -3.03 20.95
C LEU A 195 4.23 -2.78 22.20
N ARG A 196 4.58 -1.52 22.49
CA ARG A 196 5.28 -1.17 23.74
C ARG A 196 4.42 -1.47 24.97
N LEU A 197 3.12 -1.13 24.92
CA LEU A 197 2.18 -1.39 26.01
C LEU A 197 1.98 -2.88 26.26
N HIS A 198 1.99 -3.69 25.20
CA HIS A 198 1.74 -5.14 25.26
C HIS A 198 2.99 -5.99 25.10
N ASN A 199 4.18 -5.43 25.34
CA ASN A 199 5.45 -6.13 25.27
C ASN A 199 5.64 -7.00 24.00
N GLY A 200 5.23 -6.47 22.84
CA GLY A 200 5.38 -7.12 21.54
C GLY A 200 4.27 -8.09 21.14
N ASP A 201 3.25 -8.29 21.98
CA ASP A 201 2.10 -9.11 21.62
C ASP A 201 1.19 -8.36 20.64
N PHE A 202 1.28 -8.75 19.37
CA PHE A 202 0.48 -8.19 18.28
C PHE A 202 -1.02 -8.40 18.47
N ILE A 203 -1.43 -9.58 18.94
CA ILE A 203 -2.85 -9.95 19.04
C ILE A 203 -3.50 -9.18 20.18
N LEU A 204 -2.83 -9.10 21.34
CA LEU A 204 -3.31 -8.28 22.46
C LEU A 204 -3.36 -6.79 22.09
N ALA A 205 -2.33 -6.28 21.41
CA ALA A 205 -2.27 -4.88 20.99
C ALA A 205 -3.40 -4.51 20.02
N VAL A 206 -3.66 -5.36 19.03
CA VAL A 206 -4.76 -5.15 18.06
C VAL A 206 -6.12 -5.28 18.75
N ASN A 207 -6.31 -6.29 19.61
CA ASN A 207 -7.56 -6.49 20.34
C ASN A 207 -7.89 -5.28 21.23
N GLN A 208 -6.91 -4.74 21.96
CA GLN A 208 -7.14 -3.55 22.78
C GLN A 208 -7.56 -2.35 21.92
N LEU A 209 -6.85 -2.05 20.83
CA LEU A 209 -7.20 -0.93 19.95
C LEU A 209 -8.54 -1.15 19.24
N SER A 210 -8.92 -2.38 18.93
CA SER A 210 -10.25 -2.68 18.35
C SER A 210 -11.41 -2.29 19.26
N MET A 211 -11.16 -2.15 20.56
CA MET A 211 -12.14 -1.73 21.57
C MET A 211 -12.03 -0.24 21.94
N ASP A 212 -11.03 0.48 21.42
CA ASP A 212 -10.79 1.88 21.74
C ASP A 212 -11.78 2.82 21.03
N THR A 213 -12.76 3.32 21.77
CA THR A 213 -13.83 4.16 21.24
C THR A 213 -13.37 5.54 20.73
N SER A 214 -12.11 5.92 20.95
CA SER A 214 -11.52 7.10 20.31
C SER A 214 -11.22 6.88 18.82
N LEU A 215 -11.11 5.61 18.38
CA LEU A 215 -10.94 5.24 16.98
C LEU A 215 -12.30 5.13 16.28
N SER A 216 -12.31 5.46 14.99
CA SER A 216 -13.50 5.31 14.15
C SER A 216 -13.99 3.86 14.12
N GLN A 217 -15.30 3.67 13.94
CA GLN A 217 -15.90 2.33 13.84
C GLN A 217 -15.26 1.48 12.74
N THR A 218 -14.94 2.10 11.59
CA THR A 218 -14.24 1.44 10.47
C THR A 218 -12.86 0.95 10.89
N THR A 219 -12.06 1.79 11.57
CA THR A 219 -10.73 1.40 12.07
C THR A 219 -10.84 0.27 13.08
N ARG A 220 -11.76 0.37 14.05
CA ARG A 220 -11.98 -0.69 15.05
C ARG A 220 -12.37 -2.02 14.41
N LYS A 221 -13.25 -2.01 13.40
CA LYS A 221 -13.63 -3.20 12.65
C LYS A 221 -12.44 -3.82 11.91
N ARG A 222 -11.61 -3.00 11.25
CA ARG A 222 -10.38 -3.48 10.57
C ARG A 222 -9.43 -4.16 11.55
N LEU A 223 -9.22 -3.55 12.72
CA LEU A 223 -8.40 -4.13 13.78
C LEU A 223 -8.98 -5.45 14.31
N PHE A 224 -10.30 -5.50 14.55
CA PHE A 224 -10.96 -6.73 14.98
C PHE A 224 -10.69 -7.91 14.02
N HIS A 225 -10.83 -7.70 12.71
CA HIS A 225 -10.53 -8.76 11.73
C HIS A 225 -9.02 -9.05 11.62
N LEU A 226 -8.17 -8.05 11.81
CA LEU A 226 -6.72 -8.23 11.77
C LEU A 226 -6.22 -9.15 12.88
N ALA A 227 -6.89 -9.22 14.04
CA ALA A 227 -6.49 -10.11 15.12
C ALA A 227 -6.44 -11.58 14.69
N ALA A 228 -7.46 -12.04 13.96
CA ALA A 228 -7.52 -13.42 13.44
C ALA A 228 -6.46 -13.66 12.35
N GLU A 229 -6.22 -12.68 11.48
CA GLU A 229 -5.14 -12.78 10.48
C GLU A 229 -3.77 -12.88 11.14
N LEU A 230 -3.51 -12.12 12.21
CA LEU A 230 -2.25 -12.16 12.95
C LEU A 230 -2.00 -13.49 13.67
N GLU A 231 -3.06 -14.16 14.12
CA GLU A 231 -3.00 -15.51 14.69
C GLU A 231 -2.55 -16.52 13.64
N ASP A 232 -3.16 -16.51 12.46
CA ASP A 232 -2.76 -17.38 11.35
C ASP A 232 -1.34 -17.08 10.86
N LEU A 233 -0.94 -15.81 10.80
CA LEU A 233 0.43 -15.41 10.47
C LEU A 233 1.43 -15.88 11.54
N ALA A 234 1.03 -15.98 12.81
CA ALA A 234 1.89 -16.50 13.87
C ALA A 234 2.13 -18.01 13.77
N ALA A 235 1.24 -18.74 13.09
CA ALA A 235 1.40 -20.17 12.83
C ALA A 235 2.32 -20.47 11.63
N ILE A 236 2.79 -19.45 10.89
CA ILE A 236 3.72 -19.66 9.78
C ILE A 236 5.08 -20.12 10.31
N ASP A 237 5.55 -21.26 9.81
CA ASP A 237 6.89 -21.76 10.07
C ASP A 237 7.96 -20.77 9.58
N VAL A 238 8.86 -20.36 10.49
CA VAL A 238 9.96 -19.44 10.23
C VAL A 238 11.28 -20.15 9.89
N GLU A 239 11.29 -21.48 9.85
CA GLU A 239 12.43 -22.26 9.37
C GLU A 239 12.45 -22.36 7.83
N GLN A 240 11.33 -22.07 7.16
CA GLN A 240 11.24 -22.06 5.71
C GLN A 240 11.93 -20.85 5.07
N ALA A 241 12.26 -20.96 3.79
CA ALA A 241 12.82 -19.86 3.01
C ALA A 241 11.83 -18.68 2.90
N VAL A 242 12.35 -17.45 3.00
CA VAL A 242 11.55 -16.20 2.96
C VAL A 242 10.54 -16.13 1.80
N PRO A 243 10.85 -16.51 0.55
CA PRO A 243 9.85 -16.52 -0.52
C PRO A 243 8.66 -17.47 -0.28
N ALA A 244 8.88 -18.59 0.41
CA ALA A 244 7.80 -19.50 0.80
C ALA A 244 6.94 -18.91 1.92
N LEU A 245 7.59 -18.25 2.88
CA LEU A 245 6.92 -17.51 3.96
C LEU A 245 6.01 -16.40 3.43
N ILE A 246 6.49 -15.58 2.49
CA ILE A 246 5.68 -14.52 1.86
C ILE A 246 4.48 -15.13 1.12
N ARG A 247 4.67 -16.26 0.41
CA ARG A 247 3.55 -16.96 -0.25
C ARG A 247 2.52 -17.45 0.75
N ALA A 248 2.93 -18.00 1.88
CA ALA A 248 2.01 -18.43 2.95
C ALA A 248 1.23 -17.24 3.52
N ALA A 249 1.91 -16.12 3.81
CA ALA A 249 1.29 -14.90 4.29
C ALA A 249 0.29 -14.30 3.28
N ASN A 250 0.61 -14.34 1.97
CA ASN A 250 -0.29 -13.89 0.91
C ASN A 250 -1.54 -14.76 0.81
N ARG A 251 -1.39 -16.09 0.91
CA ARG A 251 -2.52 -17.02 0.92
C ARG A 251 -3.45 -16.79 2.12
N ILE A 252 -2.88 -16.57 3.31
CA ILE A 252 -3.65 -16.20 4.51
C ILE A 252 -4.43 -14.91 4.27
N ALA A 253 -3.76 -13.86 3.75
CA ALA A 253 -4.42 -12.58 3.47
C ALA A 253 -5.60 -12.74 2.50
N PHE A 254 -5.46 -13.54 1.44
CA PHE A 254 -6.55 -13.85 0.50
C PHE A 254 -7.76 -14.49 1.17
N ARG A 255 -7.54 -15.50 2.02
CA ARG A 255 -8.61 -16.22 2.74
C ARG A 255 -9.37 -15.29 3.68
N HIS A 256 -8.64 -14.46 4.45
CA HIS A 256 -9.23 -13.43 5.31
C HIS A 256 -9.97 -12.36 4.51
N ALA A 257 -9.42 -11.92 3.36
CA ALA A 257 -10.05 -10.93 2.51
C ALA A 257 -11.41 -11.44 1.98
N LEU A 258 -11.43 -12.67 1.44
CA LEU A 258 -12.64 -13.23 0.84
C LEU A 258 -13.69 -13.52 1.91
N THR A 259 -13.29 -14.10 3.04
CA THR A 259 -14.16 -14.35 4.19
C THR A 259 -14.85 -13.06 4.62
N ARG A 260 -14.08 -11.99 4.83
CA ARG A 260 -14.60 -10.69 5.24
C ARG A 260 -15.54 -10.07 4.22
N TYR A 261 -15.19 -10.13 2.94
CA TYR A 261 -16.07 -9.66 1.87
C TYR A 261 -17.43 -10.39 1.90
N LEU A 262 -17.43 -11.72 2.04
CA LEU A 262 -18.66 -12.51 2.07
C LEU A 262 -19.49 -12.28 3.34
N GLU A 263 -18.85 -12.11 4.50
CA GLU A 263 -19.53 -11.74 5.75
C GLU A 263 -20.19 -10.36 5.65
N ASP A 264 -19.46 -9.37 5.13
CA ASP A 264 -19.88 -7.97 5.10
C ASP A 264 -20.98 -7.70 4.06
N HIS A 265 -20.91 -8.37 2.91
CA HIS A 265 -21.77 -8.07 1.76
C HIS A 265 -22.89 -9.10 1.56
N HIS A 266 -22.71 -10.33 2.05
CA HIS A 266 -23.63 -11.43 1.74
C HIS A 266 -24.15 -12.17 2.98
N ALA A 267 -23.83 -11.68 4.19
CA ALA A 267 -24.31 -12.23 5.47
C ALA A 267 -24.10 -13.75 5.63
N LEU A 268 -23.03 -14.28 5.01
CA LEU A 268 -22.73 -15.70 5.02
C LEU A 268 -22.24 -16.12 6.43
N ALA A 269 -22.81 -17.17 7.00
CA ALA A 269 -22.47 -17.62 8.35
C ALA A 269 -21.19 -18.48 8.35
N VAL A 270 -20.01 -17.85 8.40
CA VAL A 270 -18.68 -18.53 8.35
C VAL A 270 -18.32 -19.30 9.63
N GLY A 271 -19.27 -19.46 10.55
CA GLY A 271 -19.13 -20.29 11.75
C GLY A 271 -19.17 -21.81 11.48
N ASN A 272 -19.63 -22.23 10.30
CA ASN A 272 -19.64 -23.64 9.89
C ASN A 272 -18.28 -24.01 9.25
N GLU A 273 -17.65 -25.09 9.74
CA GLU A 273 -16.37 -25.59 9.24
C GLU A 273 -16.41 -25.92 7.73
N GLN A 274 -17.51 -26.50 7.23
CA GLN A 274 -17.67 -26.79 5.81
C GLN A 274 -17.73 -25.51 4.96
N VAL A 275 -18.45 -24.50 5.43
CA VAL A 275 -18.55 -23.21 4.74
C VAL A 275 -17.17 -22.55 4.67
N ARG A 276 -16.43 -22.56 5.79
CA ARG A 276 -15.07 -22.04 5.85
C ARG A 276 -14.13 -22.77 4.89
N PHE A 277 -14.22 -24.11 4.85
CA PHE A 277 -13.44 -24.92 3.91
C PHE A 277 -13.73 -24.54 2.44
N ASN A 278 -15.00 -24.33 2.10
CA ASN A 278 -15.40 -23.94 0.74
C ASN A 278 -14.90 -22.54 0.37
N ILE A 279 -14.99 -21.58 1.29
CA ILE A 279 -14.44 -20.22 1.10
C ILE A 279 -12.92 -20.27 0.93
N ASP A 280 -12.22 -21.04 1.77
CA ASP A 280 -10.78 -21.23 1.68
C ASP A 280 -10.37 -21.83 0.32
N ALA A 281 -11.11 -22.82 -0.18
CA ALA A 281 -10.86 -23.42 -1.49
C ALA A 281 -11.03 -22.40 -2.63
N LEU A 282 -12.07 -21.56 -2.57
CA LEU A 282 -12.27 -20.48 -3.55
C LEU A 282 -11.18 -19.40 -3.44
N ALA A 283 -10.81 -18.98 -2.24
CA ALA A 283 -9.74 -18.01 -2.01
C ALA A 283 -8.40 -18.52 -2.53
N ASP A 284 -8.07 -19.78 -2.26
CA ASP A 284 -6.84 -20.42 -2.76
C ASP A 284 -6.81 -20.46 -4.29
N ALA A 285 -7.94 -20.74 -4.94
CA ALA A 285 -8.02 -20.75 -6.39
C ALA A 285 -7.85 -19.36 -7.01
N LEU A 286 -8.45 -18.32 -6.41
CA LEU A 286 -8.24 -16.93 -6.84
C LEU A 286 -6.79 -16.49 -6.64
N TRP A 287 -6.17 -16.90 -5.53
CA TRP A 287 -4.76 -16.62 -5.25
C TRP A 287 -3.83 -17.31 -6.25
N GLU A 288 -4.06 -18.59 -6.56
CA GLU A 288 -3.32 -19.33 -7.58
C GLU A 288 -3.49 -18.68 -8.96
N ALA A 289 -4.72 -18.31 -9.34
CA ALA A 289 -5.01 -17.62 -10.60
C ALA A 289 -4.37 -16.22 -10.68
N ASN A 290 -4.18 -15.53 -9.54
CA ASN A 290 -3.39 -14.29 -9.44
C ASN A 290 -1.86 -14.54 -9.43
N ALA A 291 -1.40 -15.68 -9.94
CA ALA A 291 0.01 -16.06 -9.95
C ALA A 291 0.67 -16.00 -8.56
N ARG A 292 -0.11 -16.32 -7.51
CA ARG A 292 0.30 -16.34 -6.10
C ARG A 292 0.77 -15.00 -5.51
N ARG A 293 0.52 -13.88 -6.20
CA ARG A 293 0.73 -12.54 -5.62
C ARG A 293 -0.33 -12.25 -4.57
N GLY A 294 0.04 -11.49 -3.56
CA GLY A 294 -0.85 -11.09 -2.47
C GLY A 294 -1.79 -9.94 -2.86
N ILE A 295 -2.80 -9.76 -2.01
CA ILE A 295 -3.62 -8.55 -1.92
C ILE A 295 -3.75 -8.21 -0.43
N PRO A 296 -3.98 -6.93 -0.07
CA PRO A 296 -4.34 -6.56 1.29
C PRO A 296 -5.66 -7.20 1.70
N SER A 297 -5.75 -7.71 2.93
CA SER A 297 -6.97 -8.32 3.44
C SER A 297 -8.13 -7.34 3.64
N ASP A 298 -7.84 -6.04 3.71
CA ASP A 298 -8.79 -4.93 3.87
C ASP A 298 -8.91 -4.04 2.62
N GLY A 299 -8.38 -4.49 1.48
CA GLY A 299 -8.34 -3.72 0.24
C GLY A 299 -9.52 -3.97 -0.70
N PRO A 300 -9.81 -3.03 -1.64
CA PRO A 300 -10.89 -3.18 -2.63
C PRO A 300 -10.63 -4.28 -3.67
N GLN A 301 -9.38 -4.76 -3.79
CA GLN A 301 -8.98 -5.81 -4.73
C GLN A 301 -9.84 -7.06 -4.59
N ILE A 302 -10.13 -7.48 -3.35
CA ILE A 302 -10.91 -8.70 -3.14
C ILE A 302 -12.36 -8.52 -3.57
N ALA A 303 -12.95 -7.34 -3.41
CA ALA A 303 -14.31 -7.07 -3.85
C ALA A 303 -14.39 -7.16 -5.38
N ASN A 304 -13.40 -6.59 -6.10
CA ASN A 304 -13.33 -6.70 -7.56
C ASN A 304 -13.22 -8.16 -8.01
N LEU A 305 -12.33 -8.94 -7.36
CA LEU A 305 -12.14 -10.36 -7.68
C LEU A 305 -13.37 -11.22 -7.37
N ALA A 306 -13.97 -11.04 -6.19
CA ALA A 306 -15.13 -11.81 -5.77
C ALA A 306 -16.34 -11.53 -6.65
N ARG A 307 -16.64 -10.26 -6.94
CA ARG A 307 -17.71 -9.87 -7.86
C ARG A 307 -17.50 -10.44 -9.26
N TYR A 308 -16.27 -10.31 -9.79
CA TYR A 308 -15.91 -10.88 -11.09
C TYR A 308 -16.11 -12.40 -11.09
N ALA A 309 -15.66 -13.10 -10.04
CA ALA A 309 -15.82 -14.54 -9.90
C ALA A 309 -17.30 -14.97 -9.89
N ILE A 310 -18.13 -14.28 -9.09
CA ILE A 310 -19.57 -14.50 -8.98
C ILE A 310 -20.25 -14.33 -10.33
N GLN A 311 -19.97 -13.23 -11.03
CA GLN A 311 -20.68 -12.84 -12.24
C GLN A 311 -20.21 -13.61 -13.48
N GLN A 312 -18.90 -13.74 -13.69
CA GLN A 312 -18.35 -14.32 -14.94
C GLN A 312 -18.24 -15.84 -14.90
N HIS A 313 -18.13 -16.44 -13.72
CA HIS A 313 -18.06 -17.89 -13.56
C HIS A 313 -19.35 -18.50 -13.00
N ALA A 314 -20.45 -17.73 -12.99
CA ALA A 314 -21.77 -18.15 -12.50
C ALA A 314 -21.70 -18.84 -11.13
N LEU A 315 -20.86 -18.31 -10.24
CA LEU A 315 -20.70 -18.86 -8.90
C LEU A 315 -21.91 -18.44 -8.06
N GLU A 316 -22.83 -19.38 -7.86
CA GLU A 316 -23.96 -19.24 -6.96
C GLU A 316 -23.46 -19.19 -5.50
N LEU A 317 -23.69 -18.08 -4.79
CA LEU A 317 -23.20 -17.92 -3.42
C LEU A 317 -23.74 -18.99 -2.45
N ALA A 318 -24.98 -19.44 -2.65
CA ALA A 318 -25.57 -20.51 -1.86
C ALA A 318 -24.81 -21.85 -1.99
N SER A 319 -24.06 -22.05 -3.08
CA SER A 319 -23.23 -23.26 -3.25
C SER A 319 -22.06 -23.32 -2.26
N LEU A 320 -21.61 -22.19 -1.70
CA LEU A 320 -20.56 -22.16 -0.68
C LEU A 320 -21.02 -22.82 0.63
N GLU A 321 -22.32 -22.98 0.85
CA GLU A 321 -22.88 -23.70 2.01
C GLU A 321 -23.09 -25.19 1.74
N ALA A 322 -22.93 -25.63 0.49
CA ALA A 322 -23.13 -27.02 0.09
C ALA A 322 -21.91 -27.89 0.42
N GLY A 323 -22.16 -29.14 0.85
CA GLY A 323 -21.08 -30.10 1.16
C GLY A 323 -20.33 -30.63 -0.06
N ASP A 324 -20.88 -30.45 -1.26
CA ASP A 324 -20.34 -30.88 -2.55
C ASP A 324 -19.84 -29.70 -3.41
N PHE A 325 -19.61 -28.54 -2.79
CA PHE A 325 -19.04 -27.37 -3.45
C PHE A 325 -17.76 -27.73 -4.22
N THR A 326 -17.69 -27.26 -5.46
CA THR A 326 -16.48 -27.35 -6.27
C THR A 326 -16.14 -25.99 -6.84
N VAL A 327 -14.86 -25.63 -6.79
CA VAL A 327 -14.37 -24.39 -7.38
C VAL A 327 -14.51 -24.47 -8.91
N PRO A 328 -15.09 -23.45 -9.57
CA PRO A 328 -15.15 -23.41 -11.03
C PRO A 328 -13.77 -23.57 -11.66
N ALA A 329 -13.56 -24.64 -12.43
CA ALA A 329 -12.27 -24.96 -13.04
C ALA A 329 -11.74 -23.85 -13.97
N SER A 330 -12.65 -23.05 -14.55
CA SER A 330 -12.33 -21.90 -15.38
C SER A 330 -11.57 -20.77 -14.66
N LEU A 331 -11.68 -20.67 -13.33
CA LEU A 331 -10.98 -19.63 -12.56
C LEU A 331 -9.46 -19.78 -12.66
N ALA A 332 -8.95 -21.02 -12.66
CA ALA A 332 -7.52 -21.30 -12.57
C ALA A 332 -6.71 -20.72 -13.74
N THR A 333 -7.34 -20.49 -14.89
CA THR A 333 -6.68 -20.01 -16.11
C THR A 333 -7.25 -18.67 -16.60
N ASP A 334 -8.06 -17.98 -15.80
CA ASP A 334 -8.67 -16.72 -16.24
C ASP A 334 -7.63 -15.59 -16.31
N PRO A 335 -7.36 -15.01 -17.50
CA PRO A 335 -6.35 -13.96 -17.67
C PRO A 335 -6.74 -12.61 -17.05
N ASN A 336 -8.00 -12.41 -16.67
CA ASN A 336 -8.50 -11.17 -16.08
C ASN A 336 -8.31 -11.09 -14.56
N ILE A 337 -8.11 -12.23 -13.88
CA ILE A 337 -7.86 -12.24 -12.43
C ILE A 337 -6.58 -11.46 -12.07
N PRO A 338 -5.40 -11.71 -12.69
CA PRO A 338 -4.19 -10.95 -12.43
C PRO A 338 -4.31 -9.42 -12.52
N PRO A 339 -4.85 -8.82 -13.61
CA PRO A 339 -4.99 -7.37 -13.69
C PRO A 339 -6.04 -6.82 -12.72
N LEU A 340 -7.17 -7.51 -12.48
CA LEU A 340 -8.18 -7.08 -11.51
C LEU A 340 -7.63 -7.03 -10.08
N ALA A 341 -6.79 -7.99 -9.71
CA ALA A 341 -6.11 -8.02 -8.41
C ALA A 341 -5.13 -6.86 -8.20
N GLN A 342 -4.77 -6.11 -9.25
CA GLN A 342 -3.89 -4.94 -9.16
C GLN A 342 -4.66 -3.61 -9.01
N VAL A 343 -5.99 -3.63 -9.17
CA VAL A 343 -6.83 -2.43 -9.08
C VAL A 343 -7.06 -2.10 -7.60
N GLN A 344 -6.40 -1.05 -7.12
CA GLN A 344 -6.41 -0.61 -5.71
C GLN A 344 -7.61 0.27 -5.34
N VAL A 345 -8.69 0.17 -6.11
CA VAL A 345 -9.92 0.94 -5.93
C VAL A 345 -11.07 0.04 -6.37
N VAL A 346 -12.31 0.32 -5.97
CA VAL A 346 -13.46 -0.41 -6.50
C VAL A 346 -13.57 -0.13 -8.00
N ASP A 347 -13.53 -1.18 -8.81
CA ASP A 347 -13.68 -1.07 -10.25
C ASP A 347 -15.17 -0.95 -10.61
N HIS A 348 -15.59 0.22 -11.09
CA HIS A 348 -17.00 0.43 -11.45
C HIS A 348 -17.48 -0.41 -12.63
N THR A 349 -16.57 -0.97 -13.43
CA THR A 349 -16.91 -1.81 -14.59
C THR A 349 -17.21 -3.25 -14.21
N VAL A 350 -16.79 -3.67 -13.01
CA VAL A 350 -17.16 -4.96 -12.44
C VAL A 350 -18.57 -4.86 -11.85
N ALA A 351 -19.50 -5.62 -12.41
CA ALA A 351 -20.88 -5.63 -11.94
C ALA A 351 -20.97 -6.04 -10.46
N LEU A 352 -21.85 -5.38 -9.72
CA LEU A 352 -22.17 -5.71 -8.33
C LEU A 352 -22.65 -7.17 -8.24
N ALA A 353 -22.29 -7.87 -7.17
CA ALA A 353 -22.77 -9.22 -6.93
C ALA A 353 -24.25 -9.22 -6.54
N PRO A 354 -24.99 -10.34 -6.73
CA PRO A 354 -26.35 -10.47 -6.22
C PRO A 354 -26.42 -10.16 -4.72
N GLY A 355 -27.33 -9.25 -4.33
CA GLY A 355 -27.47 -8.78 -2.94
C GLY A 355 -26.69 -7.50 -2.59
N GLU A 356 -25.76 -7.06 -3.44
CA GLU A 356 -25.02 -5.78 -3.25
C GLU A 356 -25.75 -4.57 -3.84
N GLU A 357 -27.08 -4.61 -3.94
CA GLU A 357 -27.85 -3.55 -4.55
C GLU A 357 -27.65 -2.21 -3.82
N LEU A 358 -27.20 -1.19 -4.56
CA LEU A 358 -27.05 0.17 -4.03
C LEU A 358 -28.41 0.85 -3.83
N GLY A 359 -29.39 0.52 -4.68
CA GLY A 359 -30.79 0.90 -4.56
C GLY A 359 -31.04 2.35 -4.13
N ASN A 360 -31.91 2.52 -3.13
CA ASN A 360 -32.23 3.81 -2.50
C ASN A 360 -31.32 4.12 -1.29
N ASP A 361 -30.35 3.27 -0.97
CA ASP A 361 -29.43 3.49 0.14
C ASP A 361 -28.40 4.55 -0.28
N ASN A 362 -28.60 5.77 0.20
CA ASN A 362 -27.72 6.88 -0.12
C ASN A 362 -26.32 6.70 0.48
N ALA A 363 -26.21 6.09 1.66
CA ALA A 363 -24.93 5.87 2.32
C ALA A 363 -24.08 4.86 1.53
N ARG A 364 -24.69 3.75 1.08
CA ARG A 364 -24.02 2.76 0.21
C ARG A 364 -23.59 3.35 -1.13
N ARG A 365 -24.43 4.18 -1.77
CA ARG A 365 -24.08 4.86 -3.03
C ARG A 365 -22.91 5.81 -2.87
N ILE A 366 -22.89 6.59 -1.78
CA ILE A 366 -21.79 7.50 -1.46
C ILE A 366 -20.50 6.71 -1.23
N ALA A 367 -20.54 5.68 -0.38
CA ALA A 367 -19.37 4.82 -0.12
C ALA A 367 -18.83 4.22 -1.42
N TYR A 368 -19.69 3.57 -2.22
CA TYR A 368 -19.29 2.99 -3.50
C TYR A 368 -18.66 4.03 -4.44
N PHE A 369 -19.25 5.23 -4.58
CA PHE A 369 -18.72 6.26 -5.47
C PHE A 369 -17.32 6.73 -5.03
N TYR A 370 -17.14 7.05 -3.74
CA TYR A 370 -15.87 7.57 -3.24
C TYR A 370 -14.77 6.50 -3.11
N ASP A 371 -15.16 5.24 -2.96
CA ASP A 371 -14.23 4.10 -2.93
C ASP A 371 -13.94 3.53 -4.33
N SER A 372 -14.56 4.07 -5.39
CA SER A 372 -14.40 3.62 -6.79
C SER A 372 -13.45 4.49 -7.62
N ASP A 373 -13.05 3.97 -8.78
CA ASP A 373 -12.29 4.69 -9.81
C ASP A 373 -13.03 5.91 -10.40
N LEU A 374 -14.32 6.06 -10.08
CA LEU A 374 -15.10 7.24 -10.41
C LEU A 374 -14.84 8.43 -9.46
N ALA A 375 -14.24 8.18 -8.29
CA ALA A 375 -13.98 9.20 -7.29
C ALA A 375 -13.07 10.32 -7.85
N PRO A 376 -13.44 11.61 -7.69
CA PRO A 376 -12.61 12.72 -8.16
C PRO A 376 -11.19 12.71 -7.57
N ILE A 377 -11.05 12.26 -6.32
CA ILE A 377 -9.76 12.17 -5.63
C ILE A 377 -8.88 11.11 -6.27
N TYR A 378 -9.42 9.92 -6.54
CA TYR A 378 -8.69 8.88 -7.22
C TYR A 378 -8.17 9.38 -8.58
N ARG A 379 -9.05 10.03 -9.37
CA ARG A 379 -8.67 10.62 -10.67
C ARG A 379 -7.60 11.70 -10.54
N ALA A 380 -7.68 12.56 -9.53
CA ALA A 380 -6.66 13.56 -9.25
C ALA A 380 -5.32 12.92 -8.87
N GLN A 381 -5.33 11.86 -8.05
CA GLN A 381 -4.13 11.09 -7.70
C GLN A 381 -3.48 10.44 -8.92
N GLN A 382 -4.26 9.90 -9.86
CA GLN A 382 -3.75 9.35 -11.12
C GLN A 382 -3.06 10.42 -11.99
N ILE A 383 -3.52 11.68 -11.94
CA ILE A 383 -2.86 12.79 -12.64
C ILE A 383 -1.52 13.14 -11.97
N LEU A 384 -1.46 13.11 -10.64
CA LEU A 384 -0.30 13.54 -9.86
C LEU A 384 0.77 12.46 -9.71
N THR A 385 0.45 11.18 -9.94
CA THR A 385 1.41 10.06 -9.78
C THR A 385 2.58 10.11 -10.77
N GLY A 386 2.50 10.95 -11.81
CA GLY A 386 3.60 11.23 -12.75
C GLY A 386 4.25 12.60 -12.61
N VAL A 387 3.87 13.41 -11.60
CA VAL A 387 4.43 14.76 -11.39
C VAL A 387 5.50 14.71 -10.30
N HIS A 388 6.76 14.74 -10.72
CA HIS A 388 7.94 14.78 -9.84
C HIS A 388 8.57 16.18 -9.87
N ASP A 389 7.83 17.17 -9.38
CA ASP A 389 8.33 18.54 -9.22
C ASP A 389 8.77 18.74 -7.77
N ASP A 390 10.06 19.01 -7.57
CA ASP A 390 10.69 19.26 -6.26
C ASP A 390 9.89 20.29 -5.43
N ALA A 391 9.32 21.32 -6.08
CA ALA A 391 8.53 22.35 -5.40
C ALA A 391 7.20 21.83 -4.83
N LEU A 392 6.69 20.71 -5.36
CA LEU A 392 5.47 20.05 -4.89
C LEU A 392 5.78 18.89 -3.94
N THR A 393 6.85 18.13 -4.17
CA THR A 393 7.17 16.92 -3.38
C THR A 393 7.91 17.21 -2.09
N ASP A 394 8.83 18.18 -2.08
CA ASP A 394 9.66 18.50 -0.91
C ASP A 394 8.82 19.00 0.29
N PRO A 395 7.80 19.86 0.11
CA PRO A 395 6.93 20.28 1.21
C PRO A 395 6.08 19.14 1.79
N VAL A 396 5.71 18.14 0.98
CA VAL A 396 4.89 17.00 1.42
C VAL A 396 5.69 16.08 2.35
N LEU A 397 6.98 15.89 2.09
CA LEU A 397 7.87 15.14 2.97
C LEU A 397 8.35 15.95 4.19
N GLY A 398 8.46 17.28 4.07
CA GLY A 398 8.77 18.20 5.17
C GLY A 398 7.57 18.51 6.09
N ALA A 399 6.36 18.21 5.63
CA ALA A 399 5.14 18.37 6.41
C ALA A 399 5.03 17.28 7.50
N PRO A 400 4.76 17.64 8.77
CA PRO A 400 4.26 16.67 9.74
C PRO A 400 2.97 16.05 9.17
N SER A 401 2.75 14.75 9.42
CA SER A 401 1.69 13.89 8.84
C SER A 401 0.23 14.40 8.93
N ARG A 402 0.01 15.61 9.45
CA ARG A 402 -1.27 16.33 9.55
C ARG A 402 -1.85 16.85 8.24
N TYR A 403 -1.10 16.85 7.14
CA TYR A 403 -1.56 17.47 5.88
C TYR A 403 -2.42 16.58 4.98
N TRP A 404 -2.72 15.34 5.39
CA TRP A 404 -3.84 14.59 4.82
C TRP A 404 -5.07 14.79 5.71
N PRO A 405 -6.12 15.51 5.28
CA PRO A 405 -7.26 15.76 6.13
C PRO A 405 -8.09 14.48 6.25
N ALA A 406 -7.88 13.72 7.33
CA ALA A 406 -8.88 12.76 7.83
C ALA A 406 -10.20 13.46 8.19
N SER A 407 -10.12 14.76 8.52
CA SER A 407 -11.25 15.59 8.97
C SER A 407 -12.24 16.03 7.87
N ALA A 408 -11.96 15.79 6.59
CA ALA A 408 -12.90 16.11 5.53
C ALA A 408 -14.04 15.07 5.40
N TRP A 409 -13.91 13.91 6.05
CA TRP A 409 -14.80 12.76 5.82
C TRP A 409 -15.50 12.24 7.07
N GLU A 410 -15.08 12.63 8.27
CA GLU A 410 -15.65 12.13 9.53
C GLU A 410 -16.89 12.88 10.01
N ASN A 411 -17.31 13.94 9.30
CA ASN A 411 -18.51 14.74 9.63
C ASN A 411 -19.58 14.72 8.53
N ALA A 412 -19.70 13.65 7.75
CA ALA A 412 -20.94 13.41 7.02
C ALA A 412 -22.02 13.01 8.05
N PRO A 413 -23.11 13.79 8.21
CA PRO A 413 -24.15 13.45 9.17
C PRO A 413 -24.77 12.09 8.82
N ALA A 414 -24.96 11.27 9.85
CA ALA A 414 -25.64 9.97 9.80
C ALA A 414 -27.07 10.07 9.25
#